data_AF-A0A2H0FQT4-F1
#
_entry.id   AF-A0A2H0FQT4-F1
#
_cell.length_a   1.000
_cell.length_b   1.000
_cell.length_c   1.000
_cell.angle_alpha   90.00
_cell.angle_beta   90.00
_cell.angle_gamma   90.00
#
_symmetry.space_group_name_H-M   'P 1'
#
loop_
_entity.id
_entity.type
_entity.pdbx_description
1 polymer ?
#
loop_
_entity_poly.entity_id
_entity_poly.type
_entity_poly.pdbx_seq_one_letter_code
_entity_poly.pdbx_strand_id
1 'polypeptide(L)' 'MKSSNFENFSSLLHTDWRPENGDFIKENSLQDSEQFKNRIRKHNIIAVSLAISIVIVFIASIIILSI' A
#
# COMPACT_ATOMS: atom_id res chain seq x y z
N MET A 1 -7.53 18.05 -16.55
CA MET A 1 -8.14 16.71 -16.38
C MET A 1 -7.12 15.76 -15.76
N LYS A 2 -7.28 15.41 -14.48
CA LYS A 2 -6.56 14.31 -13.81
C LYS A 2 -7.59 13.49 -13.06
N SER A 3 -8.21 12.55 -13.77
CA SER A 3 -9.19 11.57 -13.25
C SER A 3 -8.73 10.14 -13.54
N SER A 4 -7.44 9.89 -13.69
CA SER A 4 -6.90 8.56 -14.02
C SER A 4 -6.83 7.61 -12.81
N ASN A 5 -6.85 8.13 -11.59
CA ASN A 5 -6.76 7.30 -10.39
C ASN A 5 -8.11 6.68 -9.97
N PHE A 6 -9.22 7.33 -10.32
CA PHE A 6 -10.56 6.87 -9.92
C PHE A 6 -11.07 5.75 -10.84
N GLU A 7 -10.75 5.80 -12.13
CA GLU A 7 -11.08 4.75 -13.11
C GLU A 7 -10.38 3.42 -12.78
N ASN A 8 -9.11 3.47 -12.35
CA ASN A 8 -8.39 2.28 -11.89
C ASN A 8 -8.98 1.68 -10.59
N PHE A 9 -9.55 2.51 -9.71
CA PHE A 9 -10.19 2.02 -8.49
C PHE A 9 -11.55 1.37 -8.76
N SER A 10 -12.28 1.90 -9.76
CA SER A 10 -13.52 1.29 -10.27
C SER A 10 -13.23 -0.09 -10.87
N SER A 11 -12.22 -0.20 -11.74
CA SER A 11 -11.73 -1.49 -12.28
C SER A 11 -11.30 -2.51 -11.21
N LEU A 12 -10.72 -2.04 -10.10
CA LEU A 12 -10.32 -2.90 -8.97
C LEU A 12 -11.49 -3.55 -8.21
N LEU A 13 -12.72 -3.07 -8.41
CA LEU A 13 -13.94 -3.54 -7.72
C LEU A 13 -14.93 -4.24 -8.65
N HIS A 14 -14.70 -4.23 -9.97
CA HIS A 14 -15.56 -4.93 -10.92
C HIS A 14 -15.30 -6.43 -10.81
N THR A 15 -16.33 -7.15 -10.37
CA THR A 15 -16.38 -8.61 -10.35
C THR A 15 -17.40 -8.98 -11.41
N ASP A 16 -16.93 -9.49 -12.54
CA ASP A 16 -17.82 -9.81 -13.64
C ASP A 16 -18.42 -11.21 -13.43
N TRP A 17 -19.76 -11.29 -13.54
CA TRP A 17 -20.48 -12.55 -13.48
C TRP A 17 -20.16 -13.37 -14.73
N ARG A 18 -19.61 -14.57 -14.53
CA ARG A 18 -19.35 -15.52 -15.60
C ARG A 18 -20.41 -16.63 -15.56
N PRO A 19 -21.46 -16.56 -16.40
CA PRO A 19 -22.56 -17.53 -16.38
C PRO A 19 -22.10 -18.94 -16.77
N GLU A 20 -21.00 -19.04 -17.51
CA GLU A 20 -20.35 -20.29 -17.93
C GLU A 20 -19.89 -21.15 -16.76
N ASN A 21 -19.47 -20.53 -15.64
CA ASN A 21 -19.04 -21.25 -14.43
C ASN A 21 -19.98 -21.01 -13.24
N GLY A 22 -21.01 -20.17 -13.40
CA GLY A 22 -21.91 -19.76 -12.32
C GLY A 22 -21.18 -19.02 -11.19
N ASP A 23 -20.09 -18.33 -11.51
CA ASP A 23 -19.20 -17.71 -10.52
C ASP A 23 -18.79 -16.29 -10.92
N PHE A 24 -18.43 -15.48 -9.94
CA PHE A 24 -17.88 -14.15 -10.13
C PHE A 24 -16.36 -14.23 -10.21
N ILE A 25 -15.80 -13.96 -11.40
CA ILE A 25 -14.36 -14.02 -11.60
C ILE A 25 -13.81 -12.60 -11.63
N LYS A 26 -12.87 -12.30 -10.73
CA LYS A 26 -12.12 -11.05 -10.74
C LYS A 26 -11.00 -11.14 -11.78
N GLU A 27 -11.18 -10.48 -12.93
CA GLU A 27 -10.31 -10.63 -14.10
C GLU A 27 -8.84 -10.24 -13.87
N ASN A 28 -8.52 -9.42 -12.86
CA ASN A 28 -7.18 -8.86 -12.64
C ASN A 28 -6.45 -9.34 -11.37
N SER A 29 -6.82 -10.50 -10.81
CA SER A 29 -6.28 -10.99 -9.52
C SER A 29 -4.75 -11.01 -9.40
N LEU A 30 -4.03 -11.34 -10.47
CA LEU A 30 -2.56 -11.38 -10.49
C LEU A 30 -1.93 -9.98 -10.49
N GLN A 31 -2.42 -9.08 -11.35
CA GLN A 31 -1.93 -7.70 -11.46
C GLN A 31 -2.27 -6.90 -10.18
N ASP A 32 -3.44 -7.16 -9.59
CA ASP A 32 -3.87 -6.62 -8.31
C ASP A 32 -2.94 -7.06 -7.17
N SER A 33 -2.50 -8.32 -7.18
CA SER A 33 -1.61 -8.85 -6.16
C SER A 33 -0.23 -8.17 -6.17
N GLU A 34 0.28 -7.82 -7.34
CA GLU A 34 1.56 -7.11 -7.49
C GLU A 34 1.45 -5.65 -7.05
N GLN A 35 0.38 -4.96 -7.46
CA GLN A 35 0.14 -3.57 -7.04
C GLN A 35 -0.06 -3.48 -5.53
N PHE A 36 -0.79 -4.43 -4.93
CA PHE A 36 -1.01 -4.49 -3.50
C PHE A 36 0.28 -4.77 -2.73
N LYS A 37 1.10 -5.73 -3.19
CA LYS A 37 2.43 -6.00 -2.62
C LYS A 37 3.34 -4.77 -2.66
N ASN A 38 3.34 -4.03 -3.77
CA ASN A 38 4.13 -2.80 -3.89
C ASN A 38 3.64 -1.69 -2.95
N ARG A 39 2.31 -1.54 -2.76
CA ARG A 39 1.76 -0.59 -1.78
C ARG A 39 2.16 -0.95 -0.34
N ILE A 40 2.07 -2.22 0.04
CA ILE A 40 2.49 -2.70 1.37
C ILE A 40 3.98 -2.44 1.59
N ARG A 41 4.84 -2.79 0.61
CA ARG A 41 6.28 -2.54 0.71
C ARG A 41 6.60 -1.06 0.91
N LYS A 42 5.94 -0.18 0.15
CA LYS A 42 6.13 1.27 0.28
C LYS A 42 5.73 1.78 1.66
N HIS A 43 4.59 1.34 2.19
CA HIS A 43 4.15 1.71 3.54
C HIS A 43 5.09 1.18 4.61
N ASN A 44 5.60 -0.03 4.48
CA ASN A 44 6.55 -0.60 5.44
C ASN A 44 7.87 0.19 5.47
N ILE A 45 8.40 0.59 4.31
CA ILE A 45 9.61 1.44 4.22
C ILE A 45 9.37 2.79 4.92
N ILE A 46 8.22 3.43 4.68
CA ILE A 46 7.87 4.71 5.32
C ILE A 46 7.76 4.54 6.85
N ALA A 47 7.11 3.48 7.31
CA ALA A 47 6.95 3.19 8.73
C ALA A 47 8.30 2.92 9.43
N VAL A 48 9.18 2.13 8.80
CA VAL A 48 10.53 1.87 9.30
C VAL A 48 11.36 3.15 9.34
N SER A 49 11.29 3.98 8.29
CA SER A 49 11.98 5.27 8.28
C SER A 49 11.52 6.17 9.43
N LEU A 50 10.21 6.25 9.69
CA LEU A 50 9.66 7.04 10.79
C LEU A 50 10.13 6.51 12.15
N ALA A 51 10.13 5.19 12.34
CA ALA A 51 10.59 4.56 13.58
C ALA A 51 12.09 4.88 13.85
N ILE A 52 12.94 4.79 12.82
CA ILE A 52 14.36 5.14 12.94
C ILE A 52 14.54 6.62 13.29
N SER A 53 13.79 7.53 12.66
CA SER A 53 13.84 8.96 12.98
C SER A 53 13.49 9.24 14.44
N ILE A 54 12.46 8.58 14.98
CA ILE A 54 12.08 8.72 16.41
C ILE A 54 13.21 8.26 17.32
N VAL A 55 13.82 7.11 17.02
CA VAL A 55 14.94 6.56 17.81
C VAL A 55 16.13 7.52 17.81
N ILE A 56 16.49 8.08 16.65
CA ILE A 56 17.61 9.04 16.53
C ILE A 56 17.35 10.29 17.39
N VAL A 57 16.14 10.85 17.31
CA VAL A 57 15.76 12.01 18.13
C VAL A 57 15.88 11.68 19.62
N PHE A 58 15.41 10.51 20.04
CA PHE A 58 15.47 10.09 21.43
C PHE A 58 16.90 9.94 21.95
N ILE A 59 17.78 9.31 21.16
CA ILE A 59 19.20 9.18 21.49
C ILE A 59 19.87 10.56 21.58
N ALA A 60 19.61 11.45 20.62
CA ALA A 60 20.14 12.81 20.64
C ALA A 60 19.68 13.58 21.88
N SER A 61 18.41 13.45 22.26
CA SER A 61 17.88 14.07 23.49
C SER A 61 18.58 13.54 24.75
N ILE A 62 18.82 12.23 24.85
CA ILE A 62 19.53 11.64 26.00
C ILE A 62 20.97 12.18 26.08
N ILE A 63 21.68 12.26 24.95
CA ILE A 63 23.06 12.77 24.92
C ILE A 63 23.11 14.23 25.39
N ILE A 64 22.18 15.07 24.92
CA ILE A 64 22.10 16.49 25.31
C ILE A 64 21.79 16.63 26.81
N LEU A 65 20.89 15.81 27.37
CA LEU A 65 20.55 15.84 28.80
C LEU A 65 21.63 15.24 29.70
N SER A 66 22.52 14.42 29.16
CA SER A 66 23.61 13.77 29.89
C SER A 66 24.92 14.57 29.91
N ILE A 67 24.97 15.70 29.20
CA ILE A 67 26.06 16.69 29.21
C ILE A 67 25.68 17.82 30.16
#